data_AF-A0A3C0R6V5-F1
#
_entry.id   AF-A0A3C0R6V5-F1
#
_cell.length_a   1.000
_cell.length_b   1.000
_cell.length_c   1.000
_cell.angle_alpha   90.00
_cell.angle_beta   90.00
_cell.angle_gamma   90.00
#
_symmetry.space_group_name_H-M   'P 1'
#
loop_
_entity.id
_entity.type
_entity.pdbx_description
1 polymer ?
#
loop_
_entity_poly.entity_id
_entity_poly.type
_entity_poly.pdbx_seq_one_letter_code
_entity_poly.pdbx_strand_id
1 'polypeptide(L)' 'MRIKIAILILIAWTAPIHADQTIANAQQVLKDQGFYYGEITGEKNADTTAAIRRYQIRNGLPITGELNDETLRS' A
#
# COMPACT_ATOMS: atom_id res chain seq x y z
N MET A 1 -15.80 49.91 3.48
CA MET A 1 -16.89 48.92 3.35
C MET A 1 -16.38 47.59 3.86
N ARG A 2 -17.04 46.99 4.87
CA ARG A 2 -16.59 45.79 5.59
C ARG A 2 -17.03 44.53 4.81
N ILE A 3 -16.11 43.73 4.31
CA ILE A 3 -16.41 42.39 3.81
C ILE A 3 -15.72 41.40 4.74
N LYS A 4 -16.48 40.91 5.73
CA LYS A 4 -16.13 39.76 6.55
C LYS A 4 -16.67 38.54 5.84
N ILE A 5 -15.82 37.74 5.20
CA ILE A 5 -16.15 36.37 4.82
C ILE A 5 -15.05 35.51 5.43
N ALA A 6 -15.37 34.92 6.58
CA ALA A 6 -14.53 33.99 7.29
C ALA A 6 -14.46 32.69 6.50
N ILE A 7 -13.36 32.47 5.79
CA ILE A 7 -13.03 31.15 5.26
C ILE A 7 -12.44 30.37 6.44
N LEU A 8 -13.30 29.64 7.14
CA LEU A 8 -12.90 28.57 8.05
C LEU A 8 -12.27 27.46 7.21
N ILE A 9 -10.99 27.63 6.86
CA ILE A 9 -10.16 26.54 6.35
C ILE A 9 -9.91 25.64 7.57
N LEU A 10 -10.77 24.64 7.73
CA LEU A 10 -10.44 23.45 8.50
C LEU A 10 -9.16 22.89 7.89
N ILE A 11 -8.02 23.19 8.51
CA ILE A 11 -6.79 22.45 8.29
C ILE A 11 -7.12 21.05 8.77
N ALA A 12 -7.57 20.20 7.84
CA ALA A 12 -7.47 18.77 8.02
C ALA A 12 -5.96 18.51 8.04
N TRP A 13 -5.41 18.32 9.23
CA TRP A 13 -4.11 17.69 9.37
C TRP A 13 -4.30 16.28 8.81
N THR A 14 -4.13 16.11 7.50
CA THR A 14 -3.94 14.80 6.92
C THR A 14 -2.60 14.34 7.48
N ALA A 15 -2.64 13.67 8.63
CA ALA A 15 -1.52 12.85 9.05
C ALA A 15 -1.16 12.01 7.81
N PRO A 16 0.10 12.02 7.35
CA PRO A 16 0.49 11.03 6.37
C PRO A 16 0.12 9.70 7.01
N ILE A 17 -0.81 8.95 6.40
CA ILE A 17 -1.04 7.56 6.79
C ILE A 17 0.36 6.96 6.75
N HIS A 18 0.93 6.63 7.92
CA HIS A 18 2.34 6.29 8.00
C HIS A 18 2.57 5.10 7.08
N ALA A 19 3.28 5.33 5.97
CA ALA A 19 3.62 4.29 5.02
C ALA A 19 4.32 3.17 5.80
N ASP A 20 3.78 1.96 5.71
CA ASP A 20 4.41 0.82 6.34
C ASP A 20 5.61 0.44 5.47
N GLN A 21 6.81 0.57 6.02
CA GLN A 21 8.05 0.28 5.31
C GLN A 21 8.10 -1.18 4.82
N THR A 22 7.49 -2.11 5.55
CA THR A 22 7.38 -3.52 5.14
C THR A 22 6.51 -3.66 3.90
N ILE A 23 5.37 -2.97 3.88
CA ILE A 23 4.47 -2.97 2.72
C ILE A 23 5.15 -2.29 1.53
N ALA A 24 5.86 -1.17 1.75
CA ALA A 24 6.58 -0.47 0.68
C ALA A 24 7.67 -1.36 0.07
N ASN A 25 8.45 -2.05 0.91
CA ASN A 25 9.47 -3.00 0.45
C ASN A 25 8.84 -4.17 -0.31
N ALA A 26 7.73 -4.71 0.17
CA ALA A 26 7.01 -5.77 -0.53
C ALA A 26 6.45 -5.29 -1.88
N GLN A 27 5.87 -4.09 -1.95
CA GLN A 27 5.41 -3.47 -3.19
C GLN A 27 6.55 -3.31 -4.20
N GLN A 28 7.74 -2.89 -3.75
CA GLN A 28 8.94 -2.81 -4.59
C GLN A 28 9.32 -4.19 -5.15
N VAL A 29 9.46 -5.20 -4.30
CA VAL A 29 9.81 -6.57 -4.74
C VAL A 29 8.77 -7.15 -5.69
N LEU A 30 7.48 -6.99 -5.38
CA LEU A 30 6.39 -7.44 -6.23
C LEU A 30 6.38 -6.71 -7.57
N LYS A 31 6.79 -5.44 -7.62
CA LYS A 31 6.91 -4.66 -8.85
C LYS A 31 8.07 -5.13 -9.70
N ASP A 32 9.23 -5.35 -9.09
CA ASP A 32 10.43 -5.85 -9.76
C ASP A 32 10.21 -7.24 -10.38
N GLN A 33 9.34 -8.06 -9.76
CA GLN A 33 8.95 -9.38 -10.26
C GLN A 33 7.74 -9.36 -11.22
N GLY A 34 7.16 -8.19 -11.50
CA GLY A 34 6.04 -8.05 -12.43
C GLY A 34 4.67 -8.45 -11.89
N PHE A 35 4.48 -8.49 -10.57
CA PHE A 35 3.22 -8.79 -9.91
C PHE A 35 2.41 -7.55 -9.50
N TYR A 36 3.10 -6.44 -9.22
CA TYR A 36 2.52 -5.17 -8.79
C TYR A 36 2.81 -4.06 -9.81
N TYR A 37 1.79 -3.26 -10.15
CA TYR A 37 1.88 -2.20 -11.17
C TYR A 37 1.58 -0.81 -10.62
N GLY A 38 1.12 -0.72 -9.37
CA GLY A 38 0.80 0.56 -8.72
C GLY A 38 2.03 1.31 -8.23
N GLU A 39 1.78 2.42 -7.53
CA GLU A 39 2.80 3.19 -6.83
C GLU A 39 3.22 2.51 -5.53
N ILE A 40 4.47 2.73 -5.12
CA ILE A 40 5.00 2.21 -3.85
C ILE A 40 4.60 3.21 -2.77
N THR A 41 3.42 2.99 -2.19
CA THR A 41 2.81 3.88 -1.21
C THR A 41 3.08 3.42 0.24
N GLY A 42 3.49 2.17 0.44
CA GLY A 42 3.51 1.55 1.77
C GLY A 42 2.12 1.31 2.36
N GLU A 43 1.07 1.49 1.56
CA GLU A 43 -0.31 1.20 1.96
C GLU A 43 -0.76 -0.16 1.42
N LYS A 44 -1.35 -0.96 2.29
CA LYS A 44 -1.97 -2.21 1.88
C LYS A 44 -3.38 -1.93 1.37
N ASN A 45 -3.55 -1.99 0.06
CA ASN A 45 -4.83 -1.81 -0.62
C ASN A 45 -5.17 -3.06 -1.47
N ALA A 46 -6.27 -2.98 -2.22
CA ALA A 46 -6.72 -4.08 -3.08
C ALA A 46 -5.67 -4.51 -4.13
N ASP A 47 -4.90 -3.56 -4.67
CA ASP A 47 -3.86 -3.84 -5.66
C ASP A 47 -2.67 -4.55 -5.02
N THR A 48 -2.24 -4.11 -3.83
CA THR A 48 -1.20 -4.78 -3.04
C THR A 48 -1.62 -6.21 -2.71
N THR A 49 -2.86 -6.42 -2.23
CA THR A 49 -3.40 -7.76 -1.94
C THR A 49 -3.49 -8.63 -3.19
N ALA A 50 -3.90 -8.09 -4.34
CA ALA A 50 -3.95 -8.82 -5.59
C ALA A 50 -2.54 -9.24 -6.06
N ALA A 51 -1.55 -8.37 -5.93
CA ALA A 51 -0.16 -8.68 -6.26
C ALA A 51 0.40 -9.78 -5.35
N ILE A 52 0.14 -9.73 -4.04
CA ILE A 52 0.53 -10.78 -3.09
C ILE A 52 -0.08 -12.13 -3.49
N ARG A 53 -1.37 -12.17 -3.85
CA ARG A 53 -2.01 -13.42 -4.30
C ARG A 53 -1.36 -13.98 -5.55
N ARG A 54 -1.03 -13.13 -6.55
CA ARG A 54 -0.33 -13.58 -7.77
C ARG A 54 1.04 -14.16 -7.46
N TYR A 55 1.78 -13.52 -6.56
CA TYR A 55 3.06 -14.03 -6.08
C TYR A 55 2.90 -15.37 -5.38
N GLN A 56 1.93 -15.51 -4.46
CA GLN A 56 1.66 -16.76 -3.75
C GLN A 56 1.29 -17.90 -4.73
N ILE A 57 0.44 -17.62 -5.72
CA ILE A 57 0.09 -18.59 -6.78
C ILE A 57 1.34 -19.03 -7.55
N ARG A 58 2.21 -18.09 -7.96
CA ARG A 58 3.42 -18.44 -8.73
C ARG A 58 4.39 -19.30 -7.91
N ASN A 59 4.53 -19.02 -6.62
CA ASN A 59 5.49 -19.69 -5.75
C ASN A 59 4.91 -20.91 -5.03
N GLY A 60 3.66 -21.29 -5.31
CA GLY A 60 3.02 -22.47 -4.68
C GLY A 60 2.72 -22.29 -3.20
N LEU A 61 2.57 -21.05 -2.73
CA LEU A 61 2.27 -20.69 -1.35
C LEU A 61 0.74 -20.67 -1.10
N PRO A 62 0.29 -20.75 0.17
CA PRO A 62 -1.10 -20.50 0.52
C PRO A 62 -1.58 -19.10 0.04
N ILE A 63 -2.68 -19.07 -0.71
CA ILE A 63 -3.19 -17.85 -1.39
C ILE A 63 -4.02 -17.01 -0.42
N THR A 64 -3.38 -16.42 0.57
CA THR A 64 -4.03 -15.59 1.60
C THR A 64 -4.24 -14.14 1.14
N GLY A 65 -3.34 -13.62 0.30
CA GLY A 65 -3.25 -12.19 0.00
C GLY A 65 -2.65 -11.35 1.12
N GLU A 66 -2.05 -12.01 2.11
CA GLU A 66 -1.40 -11.43 3.28
C GLU A 66 0.12 -11.60 3.19
N LEU A 67 0.87 -10.59 3.64
CA LEU A 67 2.30 -10.75 3.91
C LEU A 67 2.45 -11.48 5.26
N ASN A 68 2.35 -12.80 5.23
CA ASN A 68 2.65 -13.66 6.37
C ASN A 68 4.12 -14.11 6.33
N ASP A 69 4.58 -14.73 7.42
CA ASP A 69 5.97 -15.20 7.55
C ASP A 69 6.40 -16.09 6.37
N GLU A 70 5.49 -16.92 5.85
CA GLU A 70 5.79 -17.78 4.70
C GLU A 70 6.02 -16.98 3.42
N THR A 71 5.19 -15.97 3.16
CA THR A 71 5.32 -15.07 1.99
C THR A 71 6.53 -14.14 2.10
N LEU A 72 6.93 -13.76 3.32
CA LEU A 72 8.09 -12.88 3.54
C LEU A 72 9.43 -13.61 3.48
N ARG A 73 9.43 -14.95 3.61
CA ARG A 73 10.65 -15.78 3.67
C ARG A 73 10.98 -16.50 2.37
N SER A 74 10.12 -16.43 1.36
CA SER A 74 10.24 -17.14 0.08
C SER A 74 11.05 -16.40 -0.99
#